data_AF-N8W7T4-F1
#
_entry.id   AF-N8W7T4-F1
#
_cell.length_a   1.000
_cell.length_b   1.000
_cell.length_c   1.000
_cell.angle_alpha   90.00
_cell.angle_beta   90.00
_cell.angle_gamma   90.00
#
_symmetry.space_group_name_H-M   'P 1'
#
loop_
_entity.id
_entity.type
_entity.pdbx_description
1 polymer ?
#
loop_
_entity_poly.entity_id
_entity_poly.type
_entity_poly.pdbx_seq_one_letter_code
_entity_poly.pdbx_strand_id
1 'polypeptide(L)'
;MSKSANNNFSAYIGKQDEAYRVRLGNKVFSAKLTLNFTPDFDSEFEGGAREFPFNWNAVLVQDNPQSDFRSITAEELAKDWFKPAFKRVVNYQRSKERNARNSQTSRYSANQRIAYKNIKGGV
;
A
#
# COMPACT_ATOMS: atom_id res chain seq x y z
N MET A 1 31.91 4.83 -8.37
CA MET A 1 30.83 4.25 -9.19
C MET A 1 30.34 2.98 -8.50
N SER A 2 29.09 2.92 -8.04
CA SER A 2 28.49 1.68 -7.53
C SER A 2 27.22 1.38 -8.30
N LYS A 3 27.32 0.39 -9.19
CA LYS A 3 26.20 -0.17 -9.98
C LYS A 3 25.36 -1.03 -9.05
N SER A 4 24.20 -0.54 -8.65
CA SER A 4 23.05 -1.41 -8.38
C SER A 4 21.84 -0.75 -9.02
N ALA A 5 21.74 -0.90 -10.34
CA ALA A 5 20.46 -0.73 -11.01
C ALA A 5 19.57 -1.82 -10.41
N ASN A 6 18.80 -1.44 -9.38
CA ASN A 6 17.91 -2.32 -8.65
C ASN A 6 16.82 -2.77 -9.64
N ASN A 7 17.15 -3.85 -10.35
CA ASN A 7 16.38 -4.49 -11.41
C ASN A 7 15.23 -5.30 -10.79
N ASN A 8 14.62 -4.77 -9.73
CA ASN A 8 13.43 -5.35 -9.16
C ASN A 8 12.31 -5.16 -10.16
N PHE A 9 11.90 -6.29 -10.75
CA PHE A 9 10.72 -6.42 -11.59
C PHE A 9 9.50 -5.80 -10.90
N SER A 10 9.42 -5.84 -9.57
CA SER A 10 8.38 -5.17 -8.79
C SER A 10 8.96 -4.27 -7.70
N ALA A 11 8.57 -3.00 -7.66
CA ALA A 11 9.01 -2.07 -6.62
C ALA A 11 7.89 -1.11 -6.21
N TYR A 12 7.73 -0.87 -4.91
CA TYR A 12 6.91 0.24 -4.43
C TYR A 12 7.67 1.55 -4.68
N ILE A 13 7.00 2.55 -5.25
CA ILE A 13 7.63 3.83 -5.60
C ILE A 13 7.03 5.03 -4.86
N GLY A 14 6.01 4.81 -4.03
CA GLY A 14 5.42 5.86 -3.21
C GLY A 14 3.89 5.85 -3.22
N LYS A 15 3.34 6.77 -2.44
CA LYS A 15 1.91 7.04 -2.37
C LYS A 15 1.69 8.50 -2.76
N GLN A 16 0.79 8.74 -3.70
CA GLN A 16 0.43 10.09 -4.12
C GLN A 16 -1.08 10.14 -4.37
N ASP A 17 -1.75 11.21 -3.92
CA ASP A 17 -3.21 11.39 -4.03
C ASP A 17 -3.99 10.18 -3.53
N GLU A 18 -3.55 9.67 -2.37
CA GLU A 18 -4.04 8.46 -1.71
C GLU A 18 -3.87 7.13 -2.49
N ALA A 19 -3.24 7.17 -3.65
CA ALA A 19 -3.00 6.01 -4.49
C ALA A 19 -1.62 5.40 -4.24
N TYR A 20 -1.58 4.08 -4.04
CA TYR A 20 -0.33 3.31 -3.95
C TYR A 20 0.22 3.10 -5.35
N ARG A 21 1.49 3.48 -5.56
CA ARG A 21 2.17 3.33 -6.83
C ARG A 21 3.21 2.23 -6.77
N VAL A 22 3.14 1.32 -7.74
CA VAL A 22 3.98 0.14 -7.86
C VAL A 22 4.56 0.10 -9.27
N ARG A 23 5.88 0.10 -9.38
CA ARG A 23 6.56 -0.22 -10.64
C ARG A 23 6.52 -1.73 -10.85
N LEU A 24 5.94 -2.19 -11.95
CA LEU A 24 6.07 -3.57 -12.42
C LEU A 24 6.69 -3.56 -13.83
N GLY A 25 7.89 -4.12 -13.97
CA GLY A 25 8.73 -3.99 -15.16
C GLY A 25 9.08 -2.52 -15.44
N ASN A 26 8.73 -2.07 -16.63
CA ASN A 26 8.93 -0.70 -17.12
C ASN A 26 7.75 0.24 -16.86
N LYS A 27 6.62 -0.27 -16.34
CA LYS A 27 5.40 0.51 -16.13
C LYS A 27 5.15 0.79 -14.66
N VAL A 28 4.41 1.85 -14.39
CA VAL A 28 3.92 2.21 -13.06
C VAL A 28 2.42 1.97 -12.99
N PHE A 29 2.00 1.19 -11.99
CA PHE A 29 0.61 0.88 -11.70
C PHE A 29 0.20 1.61 -10.43
N SER A 30 -1.01 2.15 -10.42
CA SER A 30 -1.52 2.98 -9.34
C SER A 30 -2.93 2.54 -8.95
N ALA A 31 -3.19 2.38 -7.66
CA ALA A 31 -4.53 2.09 -7.14
C ALA A 31 -4.83 2.89 -5.87
N LYS A 32 -5.99 3.54 -5.84
CA LYS A 32 -6.52 4.16 -4.63
C LYS A 32 -7.04 3.08 -3.69
N LEU A 33 -6.45 3.02 -2.50
CA LEU A 33 -6.77 2.02 -1.48
C LEU A 33 -6.79 2.69 -0.11
N THR A 34 -7.80 2.36 0.69
CA THR A 34 -7.85 2.83 2.07
C THR A 34 -6.92 1.99 2.95
N LEU A 35 -6.49 2.52 4.11
CA LEU A 35 -5.72 1.74 5.09
C LEU A 35 -6.61 0.95 6.04
N ASN A 36 -7.89 1.35 6.14
CA ASN A 36 -8.85 0.88 7.13
C ASN A 36 -9.26 -0.58 6.89
N PHE A 37 -9.18 -1.05 5.64
CA PHE A 37 -9.65 -2.37 5.26
C PHE A 37 -8.73 -3.00 4.23
N THR A 38 -8.37 -4.27 4.37
CA THR A 38 -7.60 -4.97 3.32
C THR A 38 -8.57 -5.38 2.22
N PRO A 39 -8.48 -4.83 0.99
CA PRO A 39 -9.37 -5.24 -0.09
C PRO A 39 -9.23 -6.74 -0.29
N ASP A 40 -10.36 -7.41 -0.49
CA ASP A 40 -10.33 -8.80 -0.90
C ASP A 40 -9.86 -8.85 -2.36
N PHE A 41 -8.61 -9.28 -2.53
CA PHE A 41 -8.00 -9.43 -3.84
C PHE A 41 -8.34 -10.78 -4.50
N ASP A 42 -8.73 -11.80 -3.70
CA ASP A 42 -8.81 -13.21 -4.14
C ASP A 42 -10.14 -13.92 -3.77
N SER A 43 -11.14 -13.24 -3.21
CA SER A 43 -12.45 -13.77 -2.77
C SER A 43 -12.45 -14.83 -1.64
N GLU A 44 -11.28 -15.28 -1.20
CA GLU A 44 -11.11 -16.22 -0.09
C GLU A 44 -10.59 -15.50 1.16
N PHE A 45 -11.50 -15.07 2.02
CA PHE A 45 -11.18 -14.63 3.39
C PHE A 45 -12.06 -15.37 4.41
N GLU A 46 -11.44 -16.21 5.23
CA GLU A 46 -12.06 -16.81 6.41
C GLU A 46 -11.91 -15.84 7.60
N GLY A 47 -13.02 -15.18 7.98
CA GLY A 47 -13.16 -14.53 9.29
C GLY A 47 -12.88 -13.03 9.34
N GLY A 48 -13.82 -12.20 8.88
CA GLY A 48 -13.83 -10.75 9.11
C GLY A 48 -14.92 -10.04 8.30
N ALA A 49 -15.16 -8.76 8.58
CA ALA A 49 -16.12 -7.95 7.82
C ALA A 49 -15.73 -7.93 6.34
N ARG A 50 -16.61 -8.45 5.47
CA ARG A 50 -16.41 -8.52 4.01
C ARG A 50 -16.40 -7.11 3.44
N GLU A 51 -15.27 -6.68 2.89
CA GLU A 51 -15.21 -5.48 2.07
C GLU A 51 -15.56 -5.83 0.61
N PHE A 52 -15.98 -4.85 -0.18
CA PHE A 52 -16.25 -5.05 -1.61
C PHE A 52 -15.00 -5.59 -2.33
N PRO A 53 -15.19 -6.49 -3.33
CA PRO A 53 -14.08 -6.98 -4.15
C PRO A 53 -13.30 -5.82 -4.75
N PHE A 54 -11.97 -5.94 -4.78
CA PHE A 54 -11.14 -4.92 -5.41
C PHE A 54 -11.48 -4.79 -6.90
N ASN A 55 -11.89 -3.59 -7.32
CA ASN A 55 -12.13 -3.31 -8.73
C ASN A 55 -10.80 -3.16 -9.48
N TRP A 56 -10.31 -4.26 -10.05
CA TRP A 56 -9.08 -4.29 -10.83
C TRP A 56 -9.09 -3.34 -12.03
N ASN A 57 -10.25 -3.03 -12.60
CA ASN A 57 -10.37 -2.08 -13.72
C ASN A 57 -10.17 -0.62 -13.30
N ALA A 58 -10.16 -0.33 -11.99
CA ALA A 58 -9.83 0.99 -11.45
C ALA A 58 -8.32 1.24 -11.32
N VAL A 59 -7.48 0.25 -11.67
CA VAL A 59 -6.02 0.42 -11.70
C VAL A 59 -5.65 1.35 -12.86
N LEU A 60 -4.85 2.36 -12.55
CA LEU A 60 -4.26 3.25 -13.53
C LEU A 60 -2.83 2.83 -13.85
N VAL A 61 -2.44 3.00 -15.11
CA VAL A 61 -1.13 2.63 -15.65
C VAL A 61 -0.49 3.86 -16.26
N GLN A 62 0.78 4.04 -15.95
CA GLN A 62 1.67 5.01 -16.56
C GLN A 62 2.79 4.23 -17.26
N ASP A 63 2.84 4.31 -18.58
CA ASP A 63 3.75 3.52 -19.41
C ASP A 63 5.21 4.01 -19.31
N ASN A 64 5.41 5.30 -19.06
CA ASN A 64 6.71 5.91 -18.79
C ASN A 64 6.56 7.17 -17.89
N PRO A 65 7.65 7.69 -17.28
CA PRO A 65 7.55 8.81 -16.34
C PRO A 65 6.96 10.10 -16.90
N GLN A 66 6.91 10.25 -18.23
CA GLN A 66 6.41 11.43 -18.94
C GLN A 66 5.00 11.24 -19.48
N SER A 67 4.45 10.02 -19.44
CA SER A 67 3.11 9.74 -19.95
C SER A 67 2.06 10.02 -18.89
N ASP A 68 0.88 10.43 -19.32
CA ASP A 68 -0.30 10.49 -18.46
C ASP A 68 -0.72 9.09 -17.98
N PHE A 69 -1.50 9.07 -16.91
CA PHE A 69 -2.13 7.85 -16.43
C PHE A 69 -3.32 7.49 -17.33
N ARG A 70 -3.38 6.23 -17.75
CA ARG A 70 -4.51 5.63 -18.45
C ARG A 70 -5.09 4.47 -17.65
N SER A 71 -6.29 4.01 -18.02
CA SER A 71 -6.84 2.77 -17.48
C SER A 71 -5.99 1.57 -17.87
N ILE A 72 -5.92 0.58 -16.97
CA ILE A 72 -5.32 -0.72 -17.25
C ILE A 72 -6.05 -1.41 -18.41
N THR A 73 -5.32 -2.08 -19.30
CA THR A 73 -5.94 -2.86 -20.38
C THR A 73 -6.28 -4.27 -19.91
N ALA A 74 -7.21 -4.93 -20.63
CA ALA A 74 -7.54 -6.34 -20.37
C ALA A 74 -6.30 -7.26 -20.52
N GLU A 75 -5.44 -6.98 -21.49
CA GLU A 75 -4.18 -7.71 -21.72
C GLU A 75 -3.21 -7.58 -20.55
N GLU A 76 -3.09 -6.39 -19.97
CA GLU A 76 -2.25 -6.15 -18.80
C GLU A 76 -2.80 -6.86 -17.57
N LEU A 77 -4.13 -6.84 -17.40
CA LEU A 77 -4.80 -7.48 -16.30
C LEU A 77 -4.81 -9.01 -16.41
N ALA A 78 -4.81 -9.54 -17.63
CA ALA A 78 -4.78 -10.98 -17.92
C ALA A 78 -3.41 -11.63 -17.69
N LYS A 79 -2.35 -10.84 -17.44
CA LYS A 79 -1.04 -11.37 -17.09
C LYS A 79 -1.13 -12.10 -15.76
N ASP A 80 -0.82 -13.40 -15.79
CA ASP A 80 -0.79 -14.30 -14.64
C ASP A 80 0.00 -13.75 -13.45
N TRP A 81 1.11 -13.06 -13.72
CA TRP A 81 1.96 -12.47 -12.69
C TRP A 81 1.46 -11.12 -12.15
N PHE A 82 0.53 -10.43 -12.82
CA PHE A 82 0.20 -9.03 -12.50
C PHE A 82 -0.47 -8.89 -11.13
N LYS A 83 -1.63 -9.55 -10.96
CA LYS A 83 -2.40 -9.52 -9.71
C LYS A 83 -1.58 -9.93 -8.49
N PRO A 84 -0.86 -11.08 -8.49
CA PRO A 84 -0.07 -11.49 -7.33
C PRO A 84 1.10 -10.54 -7.04
N ALA A 85 1.78 -10.00 -8.06
CA ALA A 85 2.87 -9.05 -7.86
C ALA A 85 2.37 -7.72 -7.27
N PHE A 86 1.31 -7.16 -7.84
CA PHE A 86 0.71 -5.91 -7.39
C PHE A 86 0.22 -6.03 -5.94
N LYS A 87 -0.56 -7.09 -5.64
CA LYS A 87 -1.07 -7.41 -4.30
C LYS A 87 0.07 -7.48 -3.27
N ARG A 88 1.15 -8.21 -3.58
CA ARG A 88 2.29 -8.40 -2.67
C ARG A 88 2.91 -7.07 -2.28
N VAL A 89 3.22 -6.21 -3.25
CA VAL A 89 3.90 -4.94 -3.01
C VAL A 89 3.00 -3.99 -2.21
N VAL A 90 1.73 -3.86 -2.61
CA VAL A 90 0.76 -2.99 -1.95
C VAL A 90 0.52 -3.44 -0.50
N ASN A 91 0.30 -4.73 -0.26
CA ASN A 91 0.04 -5.24 1.09
C ASN A 91 1.26 -5.09 2.00
N TYR A 92 2.46 -5.33 1.49
CA TYR A 92 3.70 -5.11 2.23
C TYR A 92 3.80 -3.65 2.70
N GLN A 93 3.60 -2.70 1.79
CA GLN A 93 3.65 -1.28 2.14
C GLN A 93 2.56 -0.87 3.13
N ARG A 94 1.32 -1.36 2.94
CA ARG A 94 0.21 -1.07 3.84
C ARG A 94 0.45 -1.64 5.23
N SER A 95 1.07 -2.80 5.36
CA SER A 95 1.49 -3.36 6.64
C SER A 95 2.51 -2.46 7.34
N LYS A 96 3.52 -1.95 6.62
CA LYS A 96 4.47 -0.96 7.16
C LYS A 96 3.78 0.31 7.64
N GLU A 97 2.83 0.85 6.88
CA GLU A 97 2.06 2.04 7.25
C GLU A 97 1.18 1.82 8.49
N ARG A 98 0.51 0.65 8.59
CA ARG A 98 -0.25 0.26 9.79
C ARG A 98 0.65 0.15 11.01
N ASN A 99 1.80 -0.50 10.89
CA ASN A 99 2.76 -0.65 11.98
C ASN A 99 3.32 0.70 12.43
N ALA A 100 3.63 1.60 11.50
CA ALA A 100 4.06 2.96 11.82
C ALA A 100 2.97 3.74 12.58
N ARG A 101 1.71 3.69 12.13
CA ARG A 101 0.57 4.32 12.82
C ARG A 101 0.37 3.76 14.22
N ASN A 102 0.34 2.43 14.35
CA ASN A 102 0.14 1.77 15.65
C ASN A 102 1.31 2.08 16.62
N SER A 103 2.54 2.13 16.12
CA SER A 103 3.70 2.56 16.91
C SER A 103 3.57 4.02 17.36
N GLN A 104 3.03 4.91 16.53
CA GLN A 104 2.80 6.31 16.91
C GLN A 104 1.70 6.43 17.96
N THR A 105 0.57 5.72 17.80
CA THR A 105 -0.51 5.69 18.79
C THR A 105 -0.05 5.10 20.13
N SER A 106 0.76 4.03 20.10
CA SER A 106 1.37 3.45 21.30
C SER A 106 2.29 4.44 22.00
N ARG A 107 3.17 5.15 21.26
CA ARG A 107 4.04 6.19 21.84
C ARG A 107 3.24 7.35 22.44
N TYR A 108 2.19 7.81 21.74
CA TYR A 108 1.34 8.88 22.23
C TYR A 108 0.60 8.49 23.51
N SER A 109 0.03 7.28 23.56
CA SER A 109 -0.61 6.77 24.78
C SER A 109 0.37 6.56 25.95
N ALA A 110 1.60 6.14 25.68
CA ALA A 110 2.65 6.04 26.71
C ALA A 110 3.03 7.42 27.27
N ASN A 111 3.20 8.44 26.42
CA ASN A 111 3.48 9.81 26.84
C ASN A 111 2.34 10.41 27.67
N GLN A 112 1.07 10.16 27.30
CA GLN A 112 -0.07 10.58 28.11
C GLN A 112 -0.11 9.92 29.50
N ARG A 113 0.21 8.61 29.57
CA ARG A 113 0.30 7.90 30.86
C ARG A 113 1.42 8.44 31.76
N ILE A 114 2.57 8.79 31.18
CA ILE A 114 3.68 9.43 31.91
C ILE A 114 3.26 10.81 32.40
N ALA A 115 2.66 11.64 31.55
CA ALA A 115 2.17 12.97 31.92
C ALA A 115 1.16 12.90 33.08
N TYR A 116 0.21 11.96 33.04
CA TYR A 116 -0.77 11.79 34.12
C TYR A 116 -0.14 11.34 35.46
N LYS A 117 0.88 10.48 35.41
CA LYS A 117 1.64 10.08 36.62
C LYS A 117 2.42 11.25 37.23
N ASN A 118 3.03 12.09 36.40
CA ASN A 118 3.78 13.26 36.86
C ASN A 118 2.87 14.34 37.47
N ILE A 119 1.64 14.50 36.98
CA ILE A 119 0.66 15.44 37.54
C ILE A 119 0.12 14.97 38.91
N LYS A 120 0.01 13.64 39.13
CA LYS A 120 -0.47 13.07 40.41
C LYS A 120 0.61 12.85 41.48
N GLY A 121 1.89 13.00 41.14
CA GLY A 121 3.02 12.84 42.06
C GLY A 121 3.60 14.15 42.61
N GLY A 122 3.05 15.30 42.22
CA GLY A 122 3.44 16.62 42.73
C GLY A 122 2.43 17.14 43.74
N VAL A 123 2.47 16.60 44.96
CA VAL A 123 2.01 17.26 46.19
C VAL A 123 3.13 17.13 47.21
#